data_AF-A0A939X7D5-F1
#
_entry.id   AF-A0A939X7D5-F1
#
_cell.length_a   1.000
_cell.length_b   1.000
_cell.length_c   1.000
_cell.angle_alpha   90.00
_cell.angle_beta   90.00
_cell.angle_gamma   90.00
#
_symmetry.space_group_name_H-M   'P 1'
#
loop_
_entity.id
_entity.type
_entity.pdbx_description
1 polymer ?
#
loop_
_entity_poly.entity_id
_entity_poly.type
_entity_poly.pdbx_seq_one_letter_code
_entity_poly.pdbx_strand_id
1 'polypeptide(L)'
;MELKSYTCEKCGGVLSVEKTQKILDCPFCQNTFHTVSFHKSEIIKQAAENLNRKEFSAARSKYREILEDDPENFDGLLGSLLCTGRVPSANKISDVKSISEHETDAMLKMLKLKKDFFYSESSPYFRKLSDLLELAQKYKDRKSEIEKIRRENKIGYGQISDVKKKQETVEKAVPAVFMGIGMIFMILFANRVDSTGGILGIVTLVILLLMFLIFKLGAPTGTLVFLILVFAFLCVSVILSKLVARKHRKQVEMYREDTQANHTEFLEIEEDMHAIEKQYDEEYAELKKLTPADASSAPVKKKQQIEKPAVFTEEEKQVFCAKCGAELALDRERSLYTCKFCGVASGASLFIGDVFGKAQRALSSKEFEEAEICFTNGLMMKPDDFSSRLGRILAEGRWTSFNDFTLNQETHIPPFRIKNLLARIDEAEAHASEYDKAIFRNLRELVNIVPRAEVLFKESRRTKNDAKWVEEKHRFDSIRSETQKLLSART
;
A
#
# COMPACT_ATOMS: atom_id res chain seq x y z
N MET A 1 -25.15 35.47 6.93
CA MET A 1 -25.70 35.22 5.58
C MET A 1 -24.81 35.94 4.59
N GLU A 2 -24.13 35.21 3.72
CA GLU A 2 -23.36 35.82 2.62
C GLU A 2 -24.30 35.96 1.41
N LEU A 3 -24.62 37.19 1.04
CA LEU A 3 -25.31 37.50 -0.21
C LEU A 3 -24.25 37.67 -1.30
N LYS A 4 -24.33 36.86 -2.36
CA LYS A 4 -23.51 37.08 -3.57
C LYS A 4 -24.37 37.86 -4.58
N SER A 5 -23.77 38.87 -5.20
CA SER A 5 -24.41 39.67 -6.26
C SER A 5 -23.95 39.20 -7.63
N TYR A 6 -24.89 38.88 -8.53
CA TYR A 6 -24.63 38.55 -9.93
C TYR A 6 -25.20 39.64 -10.84
N THR A 7 -24.78 39.63 -12.10
CA THR A 7 -25.32 40.51 -13.12
C THR A 7 -26.11 39.67 -14.12
N CYS A 8 -27.37 40.03 -14.36
CA CYS A 8 -28.23 39.35 -15.33
C CYS A 8 -27.66 39.52 -16.75
N GLU A 9 -27.40 38.41 -17.44
CA GLU A 9 -26.78 38.40 -18.78
C GLU A 9 -27.63 39.12 -19.83
N LYS A 10 -28.96 39.13 -19.68
CA LYS A 10 -29.88 39.76 -20.66
C LYS A 10 -30.03 41.26 -20.49
N CYS A 11 -30.02 41.78 -19.26
CA CYS A 11 -30.37 43.19 -19.00
C CYS A 11 -29.33 43.96 -18.17
N GLY A 12 -28.28 43.31 -17.66
CA GLY A 12 -27.29 43.94 -16.80
C GLY A 12 -27.76 44.23 -15.38
N GLY A 13 -28.99 43.86 -15.01
CA GLY A 13 -29.55 44.09 -13.68
C GLY A 13 -28.85 43.26 -12.59
N VAL A 14 -28.65 43.84 -11.40
CA VAL A 14 -28.01 43.15 -10.27
C VAL A 14 -29.00 42.17 -9.61
N LEU A 15 -28.59 40.91 -9.49
CA LEU A 15 -29.29 39.83 -8.81
C LEU A 15 -28.65 39.61 -7.45
N SER A 16 -29.35 39.89 -6.36
CA SER A 16 -28.88 39.59 -5.01
C SER A 16 -29.42 38.22 -4.59
N VAL A 17 -28.53 37.29 -4.28
CA VAL A 17 -28.90 35.88 -4.16
C VAL A 17 -28.53 35.33 -2.79
N GLU A 18 -29.50 34.70 -2.16
CA GLU A 18 -29.25 33.81 -1.03
C GLU A 18 -28.71 32.47 -1.54
N LYS A 19 -27.65 31.98 -0.90
CA LYS A 19 -26.92 30.74 -1.28
C LYS A 19 -27.79 29.47 -1.35
N THR A 20 -29.02 29.53 -0.83
CA THR A 20 -29.99 28.42 -0.79
C THR A 20 -30.97 28.40 -1.96
N GLN A 21 -31.12 29.49 -2.72
CA GLN A 21 -32.06 29.55 -3.85
C GLN A 21 -31.47 28.82 -5.08
N LYS A 22 -32.27 27.95 -5.71
CA LYS A 22 -31.89 27.22 -6.93
C LYS A 22 -32.25 27.95 -8.23
N ILE A 23 -33.25 28.81 -8.15
CA ILE A 23 -33.81 29.57 -9.27
C ILE A 23 -33.78 31.04 -8.88
N LEU A 24 -33.31 31.87 -9.80
CA LEU A 24 -33.18 33.31 -9.64
C LEU A 24 -34.07 34.00 -10.65
N ASP A 25 -35.01 34.79 -10.15
CA ASP A 25 -35.88 35.61 -10.98
C ASP A 25 -35.27 37.01 -11.08
N CYS A 26 -34.96 37.45 -12.30
CA CYS A 26 -34.45 38.80 -12.51
C CYS A 26 -35.59 39.82 -12.35
N PRO A 27 -35.51 40.77 -11.40
CA PRO A 27 -36.61 41.71 -11.16
C PRO A 27 -36.79 42.72 -12.30
N PHE A 28 -35.78 42.90 -13.15
CA PHE A 28 -35.79 43.88 -14.23
C PHE A 28 -36.40 43.33 -15.53
N CYS A 29 -36.01 42.12 -15.93
CA CYS A 29 -36.44 41.52 -17.19
C CYS A 29 -37.29 40.26 -17.03
N GLN A 30 -37.60 39.85 -15.79
CA GLN A 30 -38.44 38.70 -15.44
C GLN A 30 -37.96 37.36 -16.00
N ASN A 31 -36.70 37.26 -16.44
CA ASN A 31 -36.11 35.99 -16.83
C ASN A 31 -35.68 35.20 -15.60
N THR A 32 -35.90 33.89 -15.64
CA THR A 32 -35.50 32.94 -14.61
C THR A 32 -34.16 32.30 -14.99
N PHE A 33 -33.27 32.15 -14.02
CA PHE A 33 -31.96 31.56 -14.22
C PHE A 33 -31.69 30.51 -13.15
N HIS A 34 -31.07 29.39 -13.52
CA HIS A 34 -30.59 28.41 -12.54
C HIS A 34 -29.31 28.91 -11.88
N THR A 35 -29.18 28.80 -10.55
CA THR A 35 -27.96 29.23 -9.85
C THR A 35 -26.72 28.47 -10.30
N VAL A 36 -26.89 27.22 -10.75
CA VAL A 36 -25.82 26.38 -11.27
C VAL A 36 -25.14 27.00 -12.49
N SER A 37 -25.88 27.70 -13.36
CA SER A 37 -25.31 28.28 -14.58
C SER A 37 -24.31 29.40 -14.28
N PHE A 38 -24.57 30.22 -13.25
CA PHE A 38 -23.64 31.28 -12.80
C PHE A 38 -22.38 30.74 -12.12
N HIS A 39 -22.45 29.54 -11.53
CA HIS A 39 -21.35 28.92 -10.79
C HIS A 39 -20.72 27.74 -11.50
N LYS A 40 -21.10 27.44 -12.74
CA LYS A 40 -20.68 26.23 -13.44
C LYS A 40 -19.16 26.05 -13.41
N SER A 41 -18.41 27.11 -13.70
CA SER A 41 -16.94 27.08 -13.67
C SER A 41 -16.37 26.86 -12.25
N GLU A 42 -16.98 27.44 -11.22
CA GLU A 42 -16.60 27.25 -9.81
C GLU A 42 -16.91 25.82 -9.34
N ILE A 43 -18.07 25.29 -9.71
CA ILE A 43 -18.50 23.92 -9.38
C ILE A 43 -17.61 22.89 -10.09
N ILE A 44 -17.30 23.07 -11.39
CA ILE A 44 -16.36 22.21 -12.13
C ILE A 44 -14.98 22.24 -11.47
N LYS A 45 -14.50 23.42 -11.07
CA LYS A 45 -13.21 23.57 -10.40
C LYS A 45 -13.19 22.85 -9.05
N GLN A 46 -14.21 23.03 -8.21
CA GLN A 46 -14.34 22.31 -6.94
C GLN A 46 -14.43 20.80 -7.16
N ALA A 47 -15.18 20.35 -8.17
CA ALA A 47 -15.29 18.95 -8.53
C ALA A 47 -13.92 18.36 -8.93
N ALA A 48 -13.14 19.10 -9.72
CA ALA A 48 -11.80 18.72 -10.13
C ALA A 48 -10.81 18.72 -8.95
N GLU A 49 -10.90 19.67 -8.02
CA GLU A 49 -10.12 19.69 -6.79
C GLU A 49 -10.42 18.46 -5.92
N ASN A 50 -11.70 18.14 -5.73
CA ASN A 50 -12.13 16.92 -5.01
C ASN A 50 -11.65 15.64 -5.72
N LEU A 51 -11.71 15.61 -7.05
CA LEU A 51 -11.21 14.48 -7.85
C LEU A 51 -9.71 14.26 -7.63
N ASN A 52 -8.92 15.35 -7.65
CA ASN A 52 -7.48 15.31 -7.39
C ASN A 52 -7.15 14.87 -5.96
N ARG A 53 -7.97 15.26 -4.98
CA ARG A 53 -7.89 14.80 -3.58
C ARG A 53 -8.37 13.36 -3.37
N LYS A 54 -8.84 12.69 -4.43
CA LYS A 54 -9.43 11.34 -4.41
C LYS A 54 -10.75 11.26 -3.61
N GLU A 55 -11.41 12.39 -3.41
CA GLU A 55 -12.75 12.49 -2.83
C GLU A 55 -13.82 12.20 -3.90
N PHE A 56 -13.78 11.00 -4.49
CA PHE A 56 -14.59 10.65 -5.67
C PHE A 56 -16.10 10.81 -5.45
N SER A 57 -16.60 10.58 -4.24
CA SER A 57 -18.02 10.76 -3.91
C SER A 57 -18.44 12.23 -3.94
N ALA A 58 -17.60 13.12 -3.39
CA ALA A 58 -17.85 14.56 -3.38
C ALA A 58 -17.74 15.14 -4.80
N ALA A 59 -16.69 14.76 -5.55
CA ALA A 59 -16.53 15.11 -6.95
C ALA A 59 -17.72 14.65 -7.80
N ARG A 60 -18.18 13.41 -7.62
CA ARG A 60 -19.34 12.85 -8.34
C ARG A 60 -20.63 13.62 -8.05
N SER A 61 -20.83 14.06 -6.81
CA SER A 61 -22.01 14.88 -6.46
C SER A 61 -22.00 16.22 -7.20
N LYS A 62 -20.83 16.85 -7.34
CA LYS A 62 -20.67 18.13 -8.04
C LYS A 62 -20.81 17.99 -9.56
N TYR A 63 -20.21 16.96 -10.15
CA TYR A 63 -20.42 16.67 -11.57
C TYR A 63 -21.87 16.28 -11.88
N ARG A 64 -22.57 15.60 -10.96
CA ARG A 64 -24.00 15.33 -11.11
C ARG A 64 -24.84 16.61 -11.13
N GLU A 65 -24.55 17.55 -10.23
CA GLU A 65 -25.22 18.85 -10.19
C GLU A 65 -25.09 19.61 -11.52
N ILE A 66 -23.92 19.55 -12.16
CA ILE A 66 -23.71 20.13 -13.51
C ILE A 66 -24.52 19.38 -14.56
N LEU A 67 -24.53 18.05 -14.52
CA LEU A 67 -25.24 17.21 -15.49
C LEU A 67 -26.77 17.23 -15.34
N GLU A 68 -27.29 17.63 -14.17
CA GLU A 68 -28.73 17.87 -13.97
C GLU A 68 -29.21 19.12 -14.71
N ASP A 69 -28.35 20.13 -14.84
CA ASP A 69 -28.62 21.39 -15.57
C ASP A 69 -28.27 21.28 -17.06
N ASP A 70 -27.11 20.71 -17.37
CA ASP A 70 -26.58 20.51 -18.73
C ASP A 70 -26.11 19.05 -18.91
N PRO A 71 -27.01 18.13 -19.33
CA PRO A 71 -26.69 16.70 -19.49
C PRO A 71 -25.60 16.40 -20.52
N GLU A 72 -25.37 17.31 -21.47
CA GLU A 72 -24.37 17.17 -22.52
C GLU A 72 -23.04 17.82 -22.17
N ASN A 73 -22.91 18.36 -20.95
CA ASN A 73 -21.69 19.03 -20.52
C ASN A 73 -20.48 18.09 -20.56
N PHE A 74 -19.51 18.39 -21.43
CA PHE A 74 -18.29 17.59 -21.60
C PHE A 74 -17.55 17.33 -20.28
N ASP A 75 -17.27 18.39 -19.50
CA ASP A 75 -16.52 18.28 -18.24
C ASP A 75 -17.30 17.49 -17.18
N GLY A 76 -18.62 17.67 -17.13
CA GLY A 76 -19.53 16.89 -16.29
C GLY A 76 -19.48 15.41 -16.62
N LEU A 77 -19.59 15.06 -17.91
CA LEU A 77 -19.57 13.70 -18.41
C LEU A 77 -18.22 13.02 -18.16
N LEU A 78 -17.11 13.68 -18.54
CA LEU A 78 -15.75 13.20 -18.34
C LEU A 78 -15.44 13.05 -16.84
N GLY A 79 -15.74 14.08 -16.04
CA GLY A 79 -15.53 14.06 -14.60
C GLY A 79 -16.31 12.96 -13.88
N SER A 80 -17.57 12.73 -14.28
CA SER A 80 -18.40 11.64 -13.77
C SER A 80 -17.82 10.26 -14.14
N LEU A 81 -17.30 10.10 -15.35
CA LEU A 81 -16.62 8.89 -15.80
C LEU A 81 -15.33 8.64 -15.02
N LEU A 82 -14.50 9.67 -14.81
CA LEU A 82 -13.29 9.60 -13.99
C LEU A 82 -13.60 9.22 -12.53
N CYS A 83 -14.67 9.77 -11.96
CA CYS A 83 -15.15 9.38 -10.63
C CYS A 83 -15.57 7.91 -10.56
N THR A 84 -16.11 7.35 -11.66
CA THR A 84 -16.49 5.93 -11.73
C THR A 84 -15.27 5.04 -11.79
N GLY A 85 -14.25 5.42 -12.56
CA GLY A 85 -12.98 4.69 -12.61
C GLY A 85 -12.05 4.92 -11.41
N ARG A 86 -12.39 5.83 -10.48
CA ARG A 86 -11.50 6.32 -9.41
C ARG A 86 -10.18 6.88 -9.95
N VAL A 87 -10.25 7.59 -11.08
CA VAL A 87 -9.10 8.20 -11.75
C VAL A 87 -8.99 9.65 -11.29
N PRO A 88 -7.88 10.07 -10.65
CA PRO A 88 -7.80 11.38 -9.99
C PRO A 88 -7.68 12.56 -10.96
N SER A 89 -7.28 12.32 -12.22
CA SER A 89 -7.16 13.37 -13.23
C SER A 89 -7.21 12.78 -14.64
N ALA A 90 -7.69 13.57 -15.61
CA ALA A 90 -7.70 13.16 -17.02
C ALA A 90 -6.29 12.87 -17.57
N ASN A 91 -5.25 13.52 -17.03
CA ASN A 91 -3.85 13.27 -17.41
C ASN A 91 -3.41 11.83 -17.13
N LYS A 92 -4.08 11.11 -16.24
CA LYS A 92 -3.77 9.70 -15.97
C LYS A 92 -4.21 8.76 -17.09
N ILE A 93 -5.04 9.24 -18.02
CA ILE A 93 -5.41 8.53 -19.26
C ILE A 93 -4.27 8.59 -20.29
N SER A 94 -3.24 9.42 -20.11
CA SER A 94 -2.16 9.50 -21.11
C SER A 94 -1.20 8.30 -21.09
N ASP A 95 -1.33 7.39 -20.12
CA ASP A 95 -0.42 6.27 -19.92
C ASP A 95 -1.21 5.01 -19.56
N VAL A 96 -1.08 3.96 -20.39
CA VAL A 96 -1.75 2.68 -20.20
C VAL A 96 -1.40 2.05 -18.85
N LYS A 97 -0.16 2.23 -18.37
CA LYS A 97 0.29 1.68 -17.08
C LYS A 97 -0.49 2.33 -15.96
N SER A 98 -0.54 3.67 -15.95
CA SER A 98 -1.26 4.41 -14.93
C SER A 98 -2.76 4.15 -14.93
N ILE A 99 -3.42 4.06 -16.09
CA ILE A 99 -4.88 3.84 -16.14
C ILE A 99 -5.27 2.39 -15.80
N SER A 100 -4.43 1.40 -16.12
CA SER A 100 -4.70 -0.03 -15.85
C SER A 100 -4.78 -0.37 -14.35
N GLU A 101 -4.23 0.50 -13.49
CA GLU A 101 -4.33 0.39 -12.03
C GLU A 101 -5.70 0.80 -11.46
N HIS A 102 -6.56 1.38 -12.31
CA HIS A 102 -7.87 1.91 -11.94
C HIS A 102 -9.03 0.97 -12.36
N GLU A 103 -10.28 1.39 -12.08
CA GLU A 103 -11.51 0.62 -12.34
C GLU A 103 -12.01 0.81 -13.79
N THR A 104 -11.19 0.39 -14.75
CA THR A 104 -11.46 0.49 -16.21
C THR A 104 -12.74 -0.24 -16.63
N ASP A 105 -13.05 -1.37 -16.01
CA ASP A 105 -14.26 -2.15 -16.29
C ASP A 105 -15.54 -1.39 -15.87
N ALA A 106 -15.49 -0.65 -14.75
CA ALA A 106 -16.59 0.19 -14.30
C ALA A 106 -16.82 1.37 -15.24
N MET A 107 -15.74 1.98 -15.75
CA MET A 107 -15.83 3.04 -16.77
C MET A 107 -16.45 2.52 -18.07
N LEU A 108 -16.01 1.36 -18.57
CA LEU A 108 -16.58 0.72 -19.77
C LEU A 108 -18.07 0.39 -19.59
N LYS A 109 -18.47 -0.15 -18.43
CA LYS A 109 -19.88 -0.40 -18.10
C LYS A 109 -20.68 0.89 -18.11
N MET A 110 -20.15 1.96 -17.53
CA MET A 110 -20.82 3.26 -17.50
C MET A 110 -21.01 3.84 -18.91
N LEU A 111 -19.99 3.77 -19.77
CA LEU A 111 -20.08 4.19 -21.17
C LEU A 111 -21.15 3.38 -21.93
N LYS A 112 -21.21 2.06 -21.73
CA LYS A 112 -22.21 1.19 -22.38
C LYS A 112 -23.64 1.44 -21.89
N LEU A 113 -23.83 1.80 -20.62
CA LEU A 113 -25.14 2.01 -20.01
C LEU A 113 -25.75 3.37 -20.35
N LYS A 114 -24.92 4.42 -20.41
CA LYS A 114 -25.40 5.80 -20.58
C LYS A 114 -25.42 6.18 -22.06
N LYS A 115 -26.62 6.16 -22.61
CA LYS A 115 -26.92 6.66 -23.96
C LYS A 115 -26.44 8.10 -24.19
N ASP A 116 -26.51 8.93 -23.16
CA ASP A 116 -26.17 10.37 -23.20
C ASP A 116 -24.74 10.65 -23.71
N PHE A 117 -23.78 9.73 -23.49
CA PHE A 117 -22.43 9.86 -24.03
C PHE A 117 -22.38 9.84 -25.55
N PHE A 118 -23.38 9.25 -26.22
CA PHE A 118 -23.35 8.98 -27.65
C PHE A 118 -24.20 9.93 -28.49
N TYR A 119 -25.04 10.76 -27.87
CA TYR A 119 -25.92 11.70 -28.56
C TYR A 119 -25.41 13.15 -28.55
N SER A 120 -24.39 13.46 -27.74
CA SER A 120 -23.78 14.80 -27.68
C SER A 120 -22.78 15.04 -28.82
N GLU A 121 -22.43 16.31 -29.08
CA GLU A 121 -21.33 16.69 -29.99
C GLU A 121 -19.98 16.04 -29.59
N SER A 122 -19.85 15.65 -28.31
CA SER A 122 -18.68 14.99 -27.75
C SER A 122 -18.65 13.46 -27.96
N SER A 123 -19.64 12.89 -28.64
CA SER A 123 -19.75 11.45 -28.93
C SER A 123 -18.51 10.83 -29.57
N PRO A 124 -17.82 11.47 -30.55
CA PRO A 124 -16.58 10.93 -31.10
C PRO A 124 -15.47 10.75 -30.05
N TYR A 125 -15.34 11.70 -29.12
CA TYR A 125 -14.36 11.62 -28.03
C TYR A 125 -14.64 10.43 -27.11
N PHE A 126 -15.89 10.25 -26.66
CA PHE A 126 -16.24 9.17 -25.74
C PHE A 126 -16.18 7.77 -26.37
N ARG A 127 -16.41 7.66 -27.69
CA ARG A 127 -16.15 6.41 -28.43
C ARG A 127 -14.67 6.07 -28.41
N LYS A 128 -13.81 7.01 -28.77
CA LYS A 128 -12.36 6.81 -28.76
C LYS A 128 -11.81 6.54 -27.36
N LEU A 129 -12.37 7.18 -26.34
CA LEU A 129 -12.06 6.90 -24.94
C LEU A 129 -12.49 5.48 -24.54
N SER A 130 -13.61 4.98 -25.05
CA SER A 130 -14.01 3.57 -24.86
C SER A 130 -12.96 2.63 -25.44
N ASP A 131 -12.48 2.87 -26.65
CA ASP A 131 -11.46 2.04 -27.33
C ASP A 131 -10.16 1.99 -26.49
N LEU A 132 -9.71 3.15 -25.98
CA LEU A 132 -8.56 3.23 -25.06
C LEU A 132 -8.78 2.46 -23.77
N LEU A 133 -9.98 2.53 -23.17
CA LEU A 133 -10.29 1.79 -21.95
C LEU A 133 -10.32 0.28 -22.19
N GLU A 134 -10.71 -0.18 -23.38
CA GLU A 134 -10.62 -1.60 -23.76
C GLU A 134 -9.16 -2.05 -23.90
N LEU A 135 -8.29 -1.23 -24.49
CA LEU A 135 -6.84 -1.50 -24.53
C LEU A 135 -6.22 -1.54 -23.12
N ALA A 136 -6.60 -0.60 -22.25
CA ALA A 136 -6.16 -0.59 -20.85
C ALA A 136 -6.62 -1.85 -20.09
N GLN A 137 -7.83 -2.34 -20.37
CA GLN A 137 -8.33 -3.58 -19.79
C GLN A 137 -7.52 -4.80 -20.29
N LYS A 138 -7.27 -4.89 -21.60
CA LYS A 138 -6.40 -5.96 -22.16
C LYS A 138 -5.00 -5.94 -21.54
N TYR A 139 -4.41 -4.76 -21.38
CA TYR A 139 -3.12 -4.58 -20.71
C TYR A 139 -3.16 -5.08 -19.26
N LYS A 140 -4.22 -4.74 -18.51
CA LYS A 140 -4.44 -5.20 -17.13
C LYS A 140 -4.54 -6.73 -17.04
N ASP A 141 -5.26 -7.35 -17.97
CA ASP A 141 -5.44 -8.80 -18.03
C ASP A 141 -4.10 -9.50 -18.30
N ARG A 142 -3.33 -9.04 -19.31
CA ARG A 142 -1.97 -9.54 -19.60
C ARG A 142 -0.99 -9.35 -18.44
N LYS A 143 -1.03 -8.19 -17.78
CA LYS A 143 -0.22 -7.93 -16.57
C LYS A 143 -0.53 -8.94 -15.45
N SER A 144 -1.80 -9.32 -15.28
CA SER A 144 -2.22 -10.31 -14.29
C SER A 144 -1.74 -11.74 -14.63
N GLU A 145 -1.68 -12.06 -15.93
CA GLU A 145 -1.17 -13.33 -16.46
C GLU A 145 0.34 -13.45 -16.21
N ILE A 146 1.11 -12.39 -16.46
CA ILE A 146 2.54 -12.31 -16.09
C ILE A 146 2.75 -12.59 -14.59
N GLU A 147 1.94 -11.98 -13.71
CA GLU A 147 2.07 -12.20 -12.27
C GLU A 147 1.67 -13.62 -11.84
N LYS A 148 0.82 -14.31 -12.60
CA LYS A 148 0.54 -15.74 -12.41
C LYS A 148 1.75 -16.58 -12.81
N ILE A 149 2.31 -16.37 -13.99
CA ILE A 149 3.49 -17.08 -14.49
C ILE A 149 4.70 -16.86 -13.56
N ARG A 150 4.92 -15.64 -13.07
CA ARG A 150 5.99 -15.33 -12.09
C ARG A 150 5.85 -16.13 -10.80
N ARG A 151 4.61 -16.31 -10.30
CA ARG A 151 4.34 -17.12 -9.11
C ARG A 151 4.57 -18.60 -9.37
N GLU A 152 4.12 -19.12 -10.52
CA GLU A 152 4.33 -20.51 -10.92
C GLU A 152 5.81 -20.83 -11.11
N ASN A 153 6.56 -19.95 -11.78
CA ASN A 153 8.02 -20.09 -11.93
C ASN A 153 8.74 -20.06 -10.57
N LYS A 154 8.35 -19.18 -9.64
CA LYS A 154 8.92 -19.16 -8.30
C LYS A 154 8.70 -20.49 -7.55
N ILE A 155 7.52 -21.10 -7.70
CA ILE A 155 7.22 -22.42 -7.13
C ILE A 155 8.07 -23.50 -7.81
N GLY A 156 8.15 -23.49 -9.15
CA GLY A 156 8.97 -24.42 -9.94
C GLY A 156 10.46 -24.37 -9.55
N TYR A 157 11.05 -23.18 -9.43
CA TYR A 157 12.42 -23.01 -8.95
C TYR A 157 12.61 -23.51 -7.51
N GLY A 158 11.63 -23.30 -6.64
CA GLY A 158 11.62 -23.86 -5.29
C GLY A 158 11.68 -25.39 -5.28
N GLN A 159 10.84 -26.03 -6.10
CA GLN A 159 10.80 -27.49 -6.24
C GLN A 159 12.11 -28.05 -6.84
N ILE A 160 12.68 -27.38 -7.86
CA ILE A 160 13.98 -27.74 -8.43
C ILE A 160 15.08 -27.66 -7.36
N SER A 161 15.10 -26.58 -6.57
CA SER A 161 16.05 -26.41 -5.46
C SER A 161 15.91 -27.53 -4.43
N ASP A 162 14.69 -27.88 -4.03
CA ASP A 162 14.45 -28.93 -3.04
C ASP A 162 14.84 -30.33 -3.54
N VAL A 163 14.57 -30.65 -4.81
CA VAL A 163 15.01 -31.90 -5.42
C VAL A 163 16.54 -31.95 -5.50
N LYS A 164 17.21 -30.85 -5.87
CA LYS A 164 18.68 -30.76 -5.87
C LYS A 164 19.28 -30.95 -4.48
N LYS A 165 18.70 -30.34 -3.44
CA LYS A 165 19.15 -30.55 -2.04
C LYS A 165 19.01 -32.01 -1.59
N LYS A 166 17.90 -32.66 -1.95
CA LYS A 166 17.70 -34.10 -1.69
C LYS A 166 18.72 -34.95 -2.44
N GLN A 167 18.99 -34.64 -3.70
CA GLN A 167 20.01 -35.31 -4.49
C GLN A 167 21.40 -35.15 -3.87
N GLU A 168 21.79 -33.93 -3.48
CA GLU A 168 23.08 -33.66 -2.82
C GLU A 168 23.20 -34.41 -1.49
N THR A 169 22.11 -34.51 -0.72
CA THR A 169 22.08 -35.28 0.53
C THR A 169 22.30 -36.77 0.28
N VAL A 170 21.65 -37.33 -0.74
CA VAL A 170 21.83 -38.75 -1.12
C VAL A 170 23.24 -38.98 -1.66
N GLU A 171 23.76 -38.10 -2.51
CA GLU A 171 25.12 -38.18 -3.06
C GLU A 171 26.20 -38.09 -1.98
N LYS A 172 25.98 -37.34 -0.90
CA LYS A 172 26.88 -37.30 0.27
C LYS A 172 26.72 -38.52 1.18
N ALA A 173 25.49 -39.02 1.35
CA ALA A 173 25.21 -40.16 2.22
C ALA A 173 25.80 -41.47 1.68
N VAL A 174 25.76 -41.68 0.36
CA VAL A 174 26.24 -42.94 -0.25
C VAL A 174 27.73 -43.20 0.07
N PRO A 175 28.69 -42.31 -0.26
CA PRO A 175 30.10 -42.50 0.08
C PRO A 175 30.33 -42.61 1.60
N ALA A 176 29.58 -41.86 2.42
CA ALA A 176 29.71 -41.95 3.87
C ALA A 176 29.32 -43.33 4.41
N VAL A 177 28.25 -43.94 3.87
CA VAL A 177 27.85 -45.32 4.20
C VAL A 177 28.89 -46.32 3.72
N PHE A 178 29.40 -46.20 2.49
CA PHE A 178 30.46 -47.06 1.98
C PHE A 178 31.75 -46.95 2.80
N MET A 179 32.13 -45.73 3.20
CA MET A 179 33.29 -45.48 4.05
C MET A 179 33.09 -46.07 5.45
N GLY A 180 31.90 -45.94 6.04
CA GLY A 180 31.56 -46.57 7.32
C GLY A 180 31.64 -48.10 7.28
N ILE A 181 31.09 -48.72 6.23
CA ILE A 181 31.21 -50.17 6.00
C ILE A 181 32.67 -50.58 5.83
N GLY A 182 33.44 -49.81 5.05
CA GLY A 182 34.88 -50.04 4.85
C GLY A 182 35.69 -49.93 6.13
N MET A 183 35.41 -48.96 7.01
CA MET A 183 36.04 -48.83 8.32
C MET A 183 35.71 -50.02 9.23
N ILE A 184 34.45 -50.47 9.27
CA ILE A 184 34.06 -51.65 10.04
C ILE A 184 34.84 -52.88 9.53
N PHE A 185 34.95 -53.05 8.22
CA PHE A 185 35.72 -54.14 7.63
C PHE A 185 37.21 -54.03 7.97
N MET A 186 37.82 -52.85 7.86
CA MET A 186 39.20 -52.60 8.26
C MET A 186 39.45 -52.91 9.74
N ILE A 187 38.55 -52.49 10.65
CA ILE A 187 38.68 -52.80 12.08
C ILE A 187 38.60 -54.32 12.33
N LEU A 188 37.69 -55.01 11.66
CA LEU A 188 37.53 -56.47 11.78
C LEU A 188 38.75 -57.25 11.26
N PHE A 189 39.45 -56.72 10.25
CA PHE A 189 40.65 -57.36 9.68
C PHE A 189 41.97 -56.90 10.32
N ALA A 190 42.04 -55.66 10.81
CA ALA A 190 43.22 -55.10 11.44
C ALA A 190 43.38 -55.55 12.90
N ASN A 191 42.28 -55.79 13.62
CA ASN A 191 42.34 -56.22 15.01
C ASN A 191 42.23 -57.74 15.15
N ARG A 192 43.41 -58.36 15.28
CA ARG A 192 43.66 -59.29 16.38
C ARG A 192 43.13 -58.64 17.66
N VAL A 193 42.12 -59.27 18.25
CA VAL A 193 41.25 -58.82 19.34
C VAL A 193 42.00 -58.11 20.47
N ASP A 194 41.63 -56.86 20.77
CA ASP A 194 41.57 -56.38 22.15
C ASP A 194 40.16 -55.83 22.42
N SER A 195 39.55 -56.41 23.44
CA SER A 195 38.12 -56.40 23.73
C SER A 195 37.74 -55.17 24.57
N THR A 196 37.05 -54.18 23.99
CA THR A 196 36.13 -53.29 24.74
C THR A 196 35.43 -52.28 23.83
N GLY A 197 34.11 -52.40 23.66
CA GLY A 197 33.28 -51.42 22.95
C GLY A 197 31.82 -51.86 22.78
N GLY A 198 31.03 -51.75 23.86
CA GLY A 198 29.67 -52.30 23.98
C GLY A 198 28.56 -51.53 23.28
N ILE A 199 27.49 -52.26 22.96
CA ILE A 199 26.21 -51.89 22.33
C ILE A 199 26.23 -51.83 20.79
N LEU A 200 27.06 -51.00 20.13
CA LEU A 200 27.22 -51.13 18.67
C LEU A 200 27.88 -52.47 18.29
N GLY A 201 28.74 -52.93 19.20
CA GLY A 201 29.31 -54.27 19.23
C GLY A 201 28.26 -55.37 19.27
N ILE A 202 27.09 -55.20 19.89
CA ILE A 202 26.10 -56.30 20.06
C ILE A 202 25.32 -56.54 18.77
N VAL A 203 24.91 -55.48 18.06
CA VAL A 203 24.24 -55.64 16.75
C VAL A 203 25.21 -56.21 15.72
N THR A 204 26.46 -55.72 15.73
CA THR A 204 27.52 -56.34 14.92
C THR A 204 27.84 -57.75 15.39
N LEU A 205 27.78 -58.07 16.69
CA LEU A 205 27.97 -59.42 17.23
C LEU A 205 26.86 -60.37 16.77
N VAL A 206 25.61 -59.93 16.70
CA VAL A 206 24.48 -60.75 16.22
C VAL A 206 24.61 -61.01 14.73
N ILE A 207 24.98 -59.99 13.94
CA ILE A 207 25.28 -60.16 12.51
C ILE A 207 26.48 -61.09 12.35
N LEU A 208 27.56 -60.88 13.12
CA LEU A 208 28.76 -61.71 13.14
C LEU A 208 28.49 -63.14 13.66
N LEU A 209 27.50 -63.36 14.53
CA LEU A 209 27.08 -64.69 15.01
C LEU A 209 26.28 -65.44 13.96
N LEU A 210 25.36 -64.76 13.25
CA LEU A 210 24.67 -65.30 12.08
C LEU A 210 25.66 -65.65 10.97
N MET A 211 26.60 -64.74 10.73
CA MET A 211 27.74 -64.91 9.84
C MET A 211 28.63 -66.11 10.23
N PHE A 212 28.94 -66.24 11.51
CA PHE A 212 29.77 -67.31 12.07
C PHE A 212 29.05 -68.65 12.06
N LEU A 213 27.72 -68.68 12.24
CA LEU A 213 26.89 -69.88 12.07
C LEU A 213 26.91 -70.39 10.63
N ILE A 214 26.87 -69.49 9.63
CA ILE A 214 27.03 -69.84 8.20
C ILE A 214 28.45 -70.36 7.94
N PHE A 215 29.46 -69.78 8.58
CA PHE A 215 30.87 -70.17 8.46
C PHE A 215 31.20 -71.52 9.12
N LYS A 216 30.55 -71.83 10.25
CA LYS A 216 30.72 -73.07 11.03
C LYS A 216 30.12 -74.31 10.38
N LEU A 217 29.31 -74.18 9.32
CA LEU A 217 28.94 -75.32 8.47
C LEU A 217 30.11 -75.85 7.62
N GLY A 218 31.33 -75.32 7.78
CA GLY A 218 32.55 -76.14 7.77
C GLY A 218 33.15 -76.47 6.41
N ALA A 219 32.70 -75.83 5.32
CA ALA A 219 33.33 -75.98 4.01
C ALA A 219 33.84 -74.62 3.49
N PRO A 220 34.95 -74.58 2.71
CA PRO A 220 35.46 -73.37 2.04
C PRO A 220 34.43 -72.70 1.11
N THR A 221 33.28 -73.34 0.90
CA THR A 221 32.11 -72.79 0.21
C THR A 221 31.42 -71.66 1.00
N GLY A 222 31.43 -71.68 2.34
CA GLY A 222 30.72 -70.69 3.17
C GLY A 222 31.28 -69.26 3.10
N THR A 223 32.62 -69.12 3.13
CA THR A 223 33.33 -67.85 2.88
C THR A 223 33.00 -67.25 1.54
N LEU A 224 32.99 -68.10 0.51
CA LEU A 224 32.79 -67.70 -0.87
C LEU A 224 31.34 -67.23 -1.08
N VAL A 225 30.37 -67.96 -0.52
CA VAL A 225 28.95 -67.55 -0.50
C VAL A 225 28.76 -66.20 0.19
N PHE A 226 29.46 -65.93 1.29
CA PHE A 226 29.35 -64.64 1.96
C PHE A 226 29.91 -63.47 1.13
N LEU A 227 31.11 -63.62 0.56
CA LEU A 227 31.69 -62.58 -0.29
C LEU A 227 30.78 -62.29 -1.49
N ILE A 228 30.14 -63.32 -2.06
CA ILE A 228 29.13 -63.16 -3.09
C ILE A 228 27.92 -62.34 -2.57
N LEU A 229 27.41 -62.61 -1.38
CA LEU A 229 26.28 -61.87 -0.81
C LEU A 229 26.61 -60.40 -0.52
N VAL A 230 27.79 -60.10 0.04
CA VAL A 230 28.24 -58.72 0.26
C VAL A 230 28.41 -58.01 -1.07
N PHE A 231 29.08 -58.63 -2.03
CA PHE A 231 29.25 -58.07 -3.36
C PHE A 231 27.91 -57.81 -4.03
N ALA A 232 26.97 -58.76 -3.96
CA ALA A 232 25.61 -58.61 -4.47
C ALA A 232 24.89 -57.44 -3.78
N PHE A 233 25.00 -57.28 -2.46
CA PHE A 233 24.41 -56.16 -1.73
C PHE A 233 25.02 -54.81 -2.16
N LEU A 234 26.34 -54.72 -2.30
CA LEU A 234 27.00 -53.50 -2.79
C LEU A 234 26.54 -53.18 -4.22
N CYS A 235 26.48 -54.18 -5.11
CA CYS A 235 25.94 -54.01 -6.46
C CYS A 235 24.49 -53.51 -6.43
N VAL A 236 23.61 -54.11 -5.62
CA VAL A 236 22.21 -53.68 -5.47
C VAL A 236 22.13 -52.25 -4.94
N SER A 237 22.95 -51.86 -3.96
CA SER A 237 22.95 -50.51 -3.41
C SER A 237 23.36 -49.44 -4.44
N VAL A 238 24.35 -49.75 -5.30
CA VAL A 238 24.78 -48.88 -6.40
C VAL A 238 23.68 -48.78 -7.45
N ILE A 239 23.03 -49.90 -7.79
CA ILE A 239 21.91 -49.93 -8.74
C ILE A 239 20.75 -49.09 -8.21
N LEU A 240 20.34 -49.28 -6.95
CA LEU A 240 19.27 -48.50 -6.31
C LEU A 240 19.60 -47.01 -6.27
N SER A 241 20.84 -46.65 -5.91
CA SER A 241 21.30 -45.25 -5.92
C SER A 241 21.19 -44.63 -7.32
N LYS A 242 21.61 -45.38 -8.36
CA LYS A 242 21.46 -44.95 -9.76
C LYS A 242 20.00 -44.83 -10.19
N LEU A 243 19.10 -45.70 -9.72
CA LEU A 243 17.67 -45.64 -10.02
C LEU A 243 17.01 -44.42 -9.37
N VAL A 244 17.33 -44.12 -8.10
CA VAL A 244 16.85 -42.93 -7.39
C VAL A 244 17.37 -41.65 -8.05
N ALA A 245 18.66 -41.61 -8.39
CA ALA A 245 19.24 -40.48 -9.12
C ALA A 245 18.57 -40.27 -10.50
N ARG A 246 18.31 -41.35 -11.25
CA ARG A 246 17.56 -41.28 -12.52
C ARG A 246 16.15 -40.74 -12.33
N LYS A 247 15.43 -41.16 -11.28
CA LYS A 247 14.09 -40.65 -10.97
C LYS A 247 14.10 -39.16 -10.64
N HIS A 248 15.02 -38.70 -9.81
CA HIS A 248 15.16 -37.27 -9.50
C HIS A 248 15.58 -36.45 -10.71
N ARG A 249 16.48 -36.96 -11.55
CA ARG A 249 16.87 -36.29 -12.80
C ARG A 249 15.67 -36.04 -13.71
N LYS A 250 14.81 -37.05 -13.89
CA LYS A 250 13.56 -36.93 -14.66
C LYS A 250 12.61 -35.89 -14.07
N GLN A 251 12.50 -35.82 -12.74
CA GLN A 251 11.68 -34.78 -12.09
C GLN A 251 12.24 -33.38 -12.33
N VAL A 252 13.55 -33.19 -12.20
CA VAL A 252 14.20 -31.89 -12.46
C VAL A 252 14.05 -31.49 -13.92
N GLU A 253 14.15 -32.44 -14.85
CA GLU A 253 13.97 -32.21 -16.29
C GLU A 253 12.55 -31.77 -16.62
N MET A 254 11.54 -32.45 -16.08
CA MET A 254 10.13 -32.05 -16.21
C MET A 254 9.89 -30.63 -15.67
N TYR A 255 10.38 -30.29 -14.46
CA TYR A 255 10.24 -28.93 -13.93
C TYR A 255 11.00 -27.89 -14.76
N ARG A 256 12.11 -28.28 -15.40
CA ARG A 256 12.89 -27.41 -16.27
C ARG A 256 12.16 -27.14 -17.58
N GLU A 257 11.53 -28.15 -18.17
CA GLU A 257 10.67 -28.02 -19.36
C GLU A 257 9.48 -27.10 -19.06
N ASP A 258 8.78 -27.29 -17.94
CA ASP A 258 7.68 -26.42 -17.51
C ASP A 258 8.16 -24.97 -17.32
N THR A 259 9.30 -24.78 -16.65
CA THR A 259 9.88 -23.43 -16.43
C THR A 259 10.32 -22.79 -17.75
N GLN A 260 10.80 -23.57 -18.71
CA GLN A 260 11.19 -23.09 -20.03
C GLN A 260 9.96 -22.72 -20.88
N ALA A 261 8.90 -23.53 -20.85
CA ALA A 261 7.62 -23.23 -21.49
C ALA A 261 7.02 -21.93 -20.94
N ASN A 262 6.96 -21.79 -19.61
CA ASN A 262 6.51 -20.59 -18.93
C ASN A 262 7.37 -19.36 -19.25
N HIS A 263 8.68 -19.54 -19.52
CA HIS A 263 9.55 -18.44 -19.92
C HIS A 263 9.24 -17.96 -21.35
N THR A 264 9.00 -18.89 -22.28
CA THR A 264 8.56 -18.53 -23.64
C THR A 264 7.21 -17.82 -23.61
N GLU A 265 6.23 -18.35 -22.87
CA GLU A 265 4.92 -17.72 -22.69
C GLU A 265 5.04 -16.31 -22.06
N PHE A 266 5.94 -16.14 -21.09
CA PHE A 266 6.23 -14.83 -20.51
C PHE A 266 6.73 -13.82 -21.56
N LEU A 267 7.64 -14.23 -22.46
CA LEU A 267 8.17 -13.36 -23.51
C LEU A 267 7.10 -12.99 -24.54
N GLU A 268 6.22 -13.93 -24.91
CA GLU A 268 5.09 -13.67 -25.80
C GLU A 268 4.11 -12.65 -25.20
N ILE A 269 3.80 -12.77 -23.90
CA ILE A 269 2.92 -11.81 -23.22
C ILE A 269 3.59 -10.43 -23.08
N GLU A 270 4.91 -10.38 -22.85
CA GLU A 270 5.64 -9.11 -22.78
C GLU A 270 5.66 -8.39 -24.14
N GLU A 271 5.81 -9.13 -25.24
CA GLU A 271 5.68 -8.61 -26.60
C GLU A 271 4.25 -8.08 -26.87
N ASP A 272 3.22 -8.85 -26.50
CA ASP A 272 1.81 -8.42 -26.58
C ASP A 272 1.55 -7.13 -25.79
N MET A 273 2.11 -7.01 -24.59
CA MET A 273 1.96 -5.81 -23.76
C MET A 273 2.60 -4.59 -24.41
N HIS A 274 3.79 -4.74 -25.01
CA HIS A 274 4.42 -3.66 -25.76
C HIS A 274 3.63 -3.27 -27.02
N ALA A 275 3.02 -4.24 -27.71
CA ALA A 275 2.12 -3.95 -28.82
C ALA A 275 0.88 -3.15 -28.36
N ILE A 276 0.29 -3.51 -27.23
CA ILE A 276 -0.83 -2.78 -26.62
C ILE A 276 -0.40 -1.36 -26.21
N GLU A 277 0.76 -1.18 -25.58
CA GLU A 277 1.30 0.14 -25.22
C GLU A 277 1.42 1.04 -26.45
N LYS A 278 2.01 0.53 -27.53
CA LYS A 278 2.15 1.28 -28.78
C LYS A 278 0.80 1.66 -29.38
N GLN A 279 -0.13 0.70 -29.45
CA GLN A 279 -1.48 0.97 -29.96
C GLN A 279 -2.20 2.00 -29.10
N TYR A 280 -2.04 1.93 -27.77
CA TYR A 280 -2.63 2.88 -26.84
C TYR A 280 -2.12 4.31 -27.07
N ASP A 281 -0.81 4.49 -27.29
CA ASP A 281 -0.21 5.79 -27.55
C ASP A 281 -0.72 6.42 -28.87
N GLU A 282 -0.87 5.60 -29.91
CA GLU A 282 -1.45 6.02 -31.21
C GLU A 282 -2.91 6.47 -31.05
N GLU A 283 -3.72 5.67 -30.37
CA GLU A 283 -5.13 5.94 -30.07
C GLU A 283 -5.31 7.18 -29.18
N TYR A 284 -4.42 7.39 -28.20
CA TYR A 284 -4.42 8.55 -27.32
C TYR A 284 -4.07 9.83 -28.07
N ALA A 285 -3.13 9.77 -29.02
CA ALA A 285 -2.81 10.90 -29.88
C ALA A 285 -4.02 11.34 -30.74
N GLU A 286 -4.86 10.40 -31.16
CA GLU A 286 -6.12 10.72 -31.84
C GLU A 286 -7.19 11.28 -30.90
N LEU A 287 -7.35 10.71 -29.69
CA LEU A 287 -8.26 11.22 -28.66
C LEU A 287 -7.96 12.70 -28.35
N LYS A 288 -6.68 13.07 -28.27
CA LYS A 288 -6.25 14.44 -28.01
C LYS A 288 -6.70 15.43 -29.09
N LYS A 289 -6.84 15.00 -30.35
CA LYS A 289 -7.37 15.83 -31.45
C LYS A 289 -8.87 16.06 -31.33
N LEU A 290 -9.58 15.16 -30.65
CA LEU A 290 -11.03 15.22 -30.43
C LEU A 290 -11.40 15.98 -29.13
N THR A 291 -10.42 16.42 -28.35
CA THR A 291 -10.67 17.15 -27.11
C THR A 291 -11.20 18.55 -27.46
N PRO A 292 -12.38 18.98 -26.95
CA PRO A 292 -12.90 20.31 -27.21
C PRO A 292 -11.90 21.39 -26.81
N ALA A 293 -11.74 22.43 -27.65
CA ALA A 293 -10.80 23.52 -27.39
C ALA A 293 -11.06 24.21 -26.04
N ASP A 294 -12.32 24.27 -25.63
CA ASP A 294 -12.77 24.90 -24.38
C ASP A 294 -12.53 24.01 -23.14
N ALA A 295 -12.38 22.69 -23.33
CA ALA A 295 -12.11 21.74 -22.24
C ALA A 295 -10.63 21.73 -21.82
N SER A 296 -9.73 22.13 -22.73
CA SER A 296 -8.32 22.35 -22.41
C SER A 296 -8.17 23.72 -21.74
N SER A 297 -8.60 23.80 -20.49
CA SER A 297 -8.48 24.95 -19.59
C SER A 297 -7.33 25.89 -19.98
N ALA A 298 -7.67 27.13 -20.35
CA ALA A 298 -6.71 28.23 -20.33
C ALA A 298 -5.90 28.10 -19.04
N PRO A 299 -4.55 28.12 -19.07
CA PRO A 299 -3.75 28.12 -17.86
C PRO A 299 -4.30 29.24 -17.01
N VAL A 300 -4.79 28.89 -15.81
CA VAL A 300 -5.34 29.82 -14.84
C VAL A 300 -4.21 30.79 -14.52
N LYS A 301 -4.09 31.88 -15.30
CA LYS A 301 -3.49 33.12 -14.84
C LYS A 301 -4.32 33.44 -13.62
N LYS A 302 -3.75 33.21 -12.44
CA LYS A 302 -4.28 33.69 -11.17
C LYS A 302 -4.43 35.20 -11.28
N LYS A 303 -5.51 35.69 -11.89
CA LYS A 303 -6.09 36.96 -11.48
C LYS A 303 -6.70 36.64 -10.13
N GLN A 304 -5.89 36.81 -9.08
CA GLN A 304 -6.42 37.15 -7.78
C GLN A 304 -7.23 38.44 -7.99
N GLN A 305 -8.50 38.29 -8.34
CA GLN A 305 -9.47 39.29 -7.93
C GLN A 305 -9.45 39.20 -6.41
N ILE A 306 -8.85 40.22 -5.81
CA ILE A 306 -8.89 40.47 -4.38
C ILE A 306 -10.38 40.62 -4.06
N GLU A 307 -11.01 39.51 -3.67
CA GLU A 307 -12.26 39.57 -2.92
C GLU A 307 -11.97 40.46 -1.72
N LYS A 308 -12.79 41.51 -1.59
CA LYS A 308 -12.71 42.45 -0.49
C LYS A 308 -12.72 41.62 0.80
N PRO A 309 -11.63 41.63 1.61
CA PRO A 309 -11.51 40.71 2.73
C PRO A 309 -12.71 40.92 3.66
N ALA A 310 -13.36 39.82 4.02
CA ALA A 310 -14.38 39.80 5.05
C ALA A 310 -13.84 40.61 6.24
N VAL A 311 -14.64 41.57 6.72
CA VAL A 311 -14.24 42.44 7.84
C VAL A 311 -13.99 41.52 9.04
N PHE A 312 -12.72 41.34 9.39
CA PHE A 312 -12.29 40.58 10.55
C PHE A 312 -12.73 41.32 11.81
N THR A 313 -13.81 40.85 12.43
CA THR A 313 -14.29 41.35 13.73
C THR A 313 -13.88 40.46 14.90
N GLU A 314 -13.03 39.44 14.68
CA GLU A 314 -12.55 38.59 15.77
C GLU A 314 -11.36 39.23 16.50
N GLU A 315 -11.36 39.12 17.82
CA GLU A 315 -10.26 39.51 18.71
C GLU A 315 -8.93 38.89 18.20
N GLU A 316 -7.86 39.69 18.12
CA GLU A 316 -6.55 39.21 17.68
C GLU A 316 -6.02 38.16 18.65
N LYS A 317 -6.16 36.88 18.28
CA LYS A 317 -5.56 35.77 19.01
C LYS A 317 -4.05 35.86 18.85
N GLN A 318 -3.31 35.69 19.95
CA GLN A 318 -1.87 35.55 19.90
C GLN A 318 -1.52 34.23 19.20
N VAL A 319 -0.71 34.31 18.14
CA VAL A 319 -0.24 33.14 17.39
C VAL A 319 1.28 33.12 17.45
N PHE A 320 1.87 31.98 17.80
CA PHE A 320 3.30 31.78 17.94
C PHE A 320 3.88 31.01 16.74
N CYS A 321 5.11 31.33 16.35
CA CYS A 321 5.79 30.67 15.25
C CYS A 321 6.17 29.24 15.61
N ALA A 322 5.74 28.25 14.83
CA ALA A 322 6.11 26.85 15.03
C ALA A 322 7.63 26.57 14.96
N LYS A 323 8.41 27.44 14.27
CA LYS A 323 9.85 27.25 14.10
C LYS A 323 10.68 27.81 15.26
N CYS A 324 10.32 28.96 15.81
CA CYS A 324 11.15 29.67 16.78
C CYS A 324 10.40 30.15 18.04
N GLY A 325 9.10 29.87 18.15
CA GLY A 325 8.27 30.28 19.29
C GLY A 325 7.95 31.77 19.39
N ALA A 326 8.49 32.62 18.51
CA ALA A 326 8.22 34.05 18.53
C ALA A 326 6.78 34.36 18.07
N GLU A 327 6.17 35.40 18.64
CA GLU A 327 4.83 35.86 18.26
C GLU A 327 4.80 36.29 16.78
N LEU A 328 3.74 35.89 16.08
CA LEU A 328 3.49 36.24 14.69
C LEU A 328 2.67 37.52 14.60
N ALA A 329 3.11 38.44 13.76
CA ALA A 329 2.34 39.64 13.44
C ALA A 329 1.41 39.38 12.26
N LEU A 330 0.11 39.70 12.41
CA LEU A 330 -0.86 39.62 11.33
C LEU A 330 -0.67 40.78 10.33
N ASP A 331 -0.23 40.46 9.12
CA ASP A 331 -0.29 41.34 7.97
C ASP A 331 -1.71 41.26 7.38
N ARG A 332 -2.55 42.25 7.74
CA ARG A 332 -3.96 42.33 7.33
C ARG A 332 -4.10 42.55 5.82
N GLU A 333 -3.16 43.25 5.18
CA GLU A 333 -3.21 43.52 3.75
C GLU A 333 -3.01 42.24 2.93
N ARG A 334 -2.09 41.39 3.39
CA ARG A 334 -1.77 40.12 2.71
C ARG A 334 -2.54 38.93 3.27
N SER A 335 -3.25 39.09 4.38
CA SER A 335 -3.89 38.00 5.13
C SER A 335 -2.89 36.89 5.51
N LEU A 336 -1.72 37.28 6.02
CA LEU A 336 -0.63 36.38 6.43
C LEU A 336 -0.15 36.72 7.84
N TYR A 337 0.09 35.71 8.67
CA TYR A 337 0.86 35.84 9.90
C TYR A 337 2.35 35.74 9.56
N THR A 338 3.16 36.70 10.00
CA THR A 338 4.60 36.75 9.72
C THR A 338 5.41 36.76 11.00
N CYS A 339 6.41 35.89 11.07
CA CYS A 339 7.34 35.83 12.20
C CYS A 339 8.42 36.89 12.01
N LYS A 340 8.46 37.88 12.90
CA LYS A 340 9.50 38.93 12.85
C LYS A 340 10.91 38.40 13.10
N PHE A 341 11.06 37.25 13.76
CA PHE A 341 12.35 36.69 14.12
C PHE A 341 12.96 35.82 13.01
N CYS A 342 12.19 34.86 12.46
CA CYS A 342 12.72 33.91 11.47
C CYS A 342 12.16 34.08 10.05
N GLY A 343 11.25 35.04 9.84
CA GLY A 343 10.67 35.35 8.52
C GLY A 343 9.64 34.35 8.00
N VAL A 344 9.27 33.33 8.78
CA VAL A 344 8.22 32.37 8.39
C VAL A 344 6.88 33.09 8.25
N ALA A 345 6.18 32.84 7.14
CA ALA A 345 4.84 33.36 6.88
C ALA A 345 3.83 32.21 6.79
N SER A 346 2.68 32.37 7.45
CA SER A 346 1.57 31.40 7.48
C SER A 346 0.28 32.08 7.06
N GLY A 347 -0.56 31.43 6.24
CA GLY A 347 -1.84 32.00 5.82
C GLY A 347 -2.78 32.26 7.01
N ALA A 348 -3.40 33.44 7.09
CA ALA A 348 -4.33 33.76 8.18
C ALA A 348 -5.53 32.78 8.22
N SER A 349 -5.96 32.28 7.06
CA SER A 349 -7.03 31.29 6.92
C SER A 349 -6.79 29.97 7.67
N LEU A 350 -5.53 29.66 8.01
CA LEU A 350 -5.18 28.49 8.80
C LEU A 350 -5.60 28.60 10.26
N PHE A 351 -5.78 29.82 10.76
CA PHE A 351 -6.13 30.12 12.16
C PHE A 351 -7.59 30.55 12.33
N ILE A 352 -8.34 30.70 11.23
CA ILE A 352 -9.75 31.12 11.24
C ILE A 352 -10.66 29.91 11.41
N GLY A 353 -11.59 30.05 12.37
CA GLY A 353 -12.61 29.07 12.72
C GLY A 353 -12.12 27.96 13.65
N ASP A 354 -12.83 26.85 13.66
CA ASP A 354 -12.53 25.69 14.49
C ASP A 354 -11.39 24.85 13.87
N VAL A 355 -10.15 25.27 14.14
CA VAL A 355 -8.91 24.59 13.69
C VAL A 355 -8.88 23.15 14.19
N PHE A 356 -9.33 22.92 15.42
CA PHE A 356 -9.31 21.61 16.03
C PHE A 356 -10.33 20.67 15.39
N GLY A 357 -11.56 21.11 15.17
CA GLY A 357 -12.55 20.32 14.44
C GLY A 357 -12.17 20.05 12.99
N LYS A 358 -11.46 20.99 12.32
CA LYS A 358 -10.84 20.72 11.00
C LYS A 358 -9.79 19.61 11.11
N ALA A 359 -8.88 19.68 12.09
CA ALA A 359 -7.85 18.68 12.31
C ALA A 359 -8.46 17.29 12.59
N GLN A 360 -9.48 17.21 13.45
CA GLN A 360 -10.18 15.96 13.75
C GLN A 360 -10.92 15.38 12.54
N ARG A 361 -11.55 16.23 11.71
CA ARG A 361 -12.19 15.78 10.46
C ARG A 361 -11.15 15.22 9.49
N ALA A 362 -10.04 15.93 9.26
CA ALA A 362 -8.96 15.45 8.41
C ALA A 362 -8.38 14.12 8.93
N LEU A 363 -8.16 14.01 10.25
CA LEU A 363 -7.67 12.78 10.88
C LEU A 363 -8.66 11.62 10.68
N SER A 364 -9.96 11.86 10.88
CA SER A 364 -11.03 10.85 10.69
C SER A 364 -11.19 10.43 9.21
N SER A 365 -10.97 11.35 8.29
CA SER A 365 -10.95 11.11 6.83
C SER A 365 -9.67 10.45 6.33
N LYS A 366 -8.69 10.16 7.21
CA LYS A 366 -7.36 9.61 6.88
C LYS A 366 -6.49 10.55 6.02
N GLU A 367 -6.74 11.85 6.10
CA GLU A 367 -5.94 12.92 5.50
C GLU A 367 -4.84 13.35 6.49
N PHE A 368 -3.91 12.43 6.77
CA PHE A 368 -2.94 12.58 7.86
C PHE A 368 -2.01 13.79 7.70
N GLU A 369 -1.62 14.12 6.47
CA GLU A 369 -0.77 15.28 6.19
C GLU A 369 -1.50 16.60 6.47
N GLU A 370 -2.80 16.69 6.15
CA GLU A 370 -3.63 17.86 6.47
C GLU A 370 -3.90 17.95 7.98
N ALA A 371 -4.17 16.82 8.62
CA ALA A 371 -4.34 16.74 10.07
C ALA A 371 -3.08 17.24 10.82
N GLU A 372 -1.88 16.82 10.40
CA GLU A 372 -0.61 17.29 10.98
C GLU A 372 -0.45 18.81 10.86
N ILE A 373 -0.79 19.38 9.70
CA ILE A 373 -0.75 20.84 9.48
C ILE A 373 -1.73 21.54 10.44
N CYS A 374 -2.97 21.07 10.52
CA CYS A 374 -3.98 21.67 11.38
C CYS A 374 -3.64 21.56 12.87
N PHE A 375 -3.16 20.41 13.35
CA PHE A 375 -2.71 20.27 14.74
C PHE A 375 -1.46 21.11 15.03
N THR A 376 -0.53 21.24 14.07
CA THR A 376 0.61 22.17 14.21
C THR A 376 0.13 23.61 14.36
N ASN A 377 -0.86 24.04 13.57
CA ASN A 377 -1.48 25.36 13.72
C ASN A 377 -2.22 25.51 15.07
N GLY A 378 -2.81 24.43 15.58
CA GLY A 378 -3.37 24.38 16.94
C GLY A 378 -2.31 24.71 18.01
N LEU A 379 -1.12 24.09 17.91
CA LEU A 379 0.00 24.38 18.81
C LEU A 379 0.56 25.79 18.67
N MET A 380 0.44 26.40 17.50
CA MET A 380 0.82 27.80 17.30
C MET A 380 -0.12 28.75 18.07
N MET A 381 -1.39 28.40 18.28
CA MET A 381 -2.31 29.19 19.10
C MET A 381 -2.18 28.85 20.59
N LYS A 382 -1.98 27.57 20.91
CA LYS A 382 -1.88 27.08 22.29
C LYS A 382 -0.76 26.03 22.40
N PRO A 383 0.48 26.44 22.72
CA PRO A 383 1.64 25.55 22.72
C PRO A 383 1.53 24.36 23.68
N ASP A 384 0.78 24.49 24.76
CA ASP A 384 0.53 23.46 25.77
C ASP A 384 -0.69 22.58 25.46
N ASP A 385 -1.31 22.72 24.28
CA ASP A 385 -2.52 21.97 23.94
C ASP A 385 -2.23 20.47 23.73
N PHE A 386 -2.67 19.67 24.70
CA PHE A 386 -2.50 18.22 24.66
C PHE A 386 -3.14 17.58 23.43
N SER A 387 -4.36 18.00 23.07
CA SER A 387 -5.11 17.38 21.99
C SER A 387 -4.40 17.54 20.65
N SER A 388 -3.79 18.71 20.41
CA SER A 388 -2.96 18.96 19.24
C SER A 388 -1.66 18.13 19.27
N ARG A 389 -1.01 17.97 20.43
CA ARG A 389 0.20 17.11 20.55
C ARG A 389 -0.11 15.64 20.26
N LEU A 390 -1.18 15.12 20.86
CA LEU A 390 -1.66 13.76 20.61
C LEU A 390 -2.07 13.59 19.14
N GLY A 391 -2.80 14.56 18.58
CA GLY A 391 -3.23 14.56 17.19
C GLY A 391 -2.08 14.45 16.18
N ARG A 392 -0.96 15.15 16.42
CA ARG A 392 0.27 15.04 15.59
C ARG A 392 0.91 13.65 15.68
N ILE A 393 0.96 13.07 16.88
CA ILE A 393 1.47 11.70 17.08
C ILE A 393 0.58 10.70 16.32
N LEU A 394 -0.75 10.85 16.40
CA LEU A 394 -1.70 10.02 15.67
C LEU A 394 -1.55 10.17 14.15
N ALA A 395 -1.39 11.41 13.66
CA ALA A 395 -1.18 11.70 12.25
C ALA A 395 0.11 11.06 11.70
N GLU A 396 1.24 11.19 12.40
CA GLU A 396 2.51 10.55 12.01
C GLU A 396 2.38 9.01 12.02
N GLY A 397 1.66 8.48 13.01
CA GLY A 397 1.37 7.04 13.13
C GLY A 397 0.36 6.50 12.12
N ARG A 398 -0.32 7.39 11.39
CA ARG A 398 -1.46 7.08 10.49
C ARG A 398 -2.62 6.38 11.21
N TRP A 399 -2.92 6.86 12.41
CA TRP A 399 -4.01 6.39 13.26
C TRP A 399 -5.11 7.45 13.29
N THR A 400 -6.37 7.05 13.10
CA THR A 400 -7.51 7.96 13.24
C THR A 400 -7.88 8.17 14.70
N SER A 401 -7.57 7.17 15.54
CA SER A 401 -7.73 7.21 16.99
C SER A 401 -6.65 6.37 17.68
N PHE A 402 -6.46 6.55 19.00
CA PHE A 402 -5.58 5.68 19.79
C PHE A 402 -6.01 4.20 19.75
N ASN A 403 -7.29 3.93 19.48
CA ASN A 403 -7.80 2.56 19.32
C ASN A 403 -7.25 1.85 18.07
N ASP A 404 -6.78 2.60 17.08
CA ASP A 404 -6.16 2.00 15.88
C ASP A 404 -4.74 1.51 16.15
N PHE A 405 -4.11 1.98 17.24
CA PHE A 405 -2.75 1.58 17.60
C PHE A 405 -2.74 0.17 18.20
N THR A 406 -2.62 -0.82 17.32
CA THR A 406 -2.74 -2.25 17.62
C THR A 406 -1.52 -3.01 17.10
N LEU A 407 -1.11 -4.08 17.82
CA LEU A 407 -0.13 -5.06 17.33
C LEU A 407 -0.83 -6.20 16.60
N ASN A 408 -1.16 -5.95 15.35
CA ASN A 408 -1.73 -6.90 14.40
C ASN A 408 -0.62 -7.42 13.47
N GLN A 409 -0.84 -8.59 12.88
CA GLN A 409 0.13 -9.29 12.03
C GLN A 409 0.56 -8.49 10.78
N GLU A 410 -0.19 -7.44 10.44
CA GLU A 410 0.00 -6.61 9.25
C GLU A 410 0.56 -5.22 9.58
N THR A 411 0.77 -4.89 10.86
CA THR A 411 1.19 -3.56 11.29
C THR A 411 2.69 -3.40 11.11
N HIS A 412 3.09 -3.12 9.88
CA HIS A 412 4.46 -2.73 9.54
C HIS A 412 4.58 -1.20 9.57
N ILE A 413 5.29 -0.68 10.58
CA ILE A 413 5.65 0.74 10.65
C ILE A 413 7.09 0.89 10.13
N PRO A 414 7.31 1.64 9.03
CA PRO A 414 8.67 1.84 8.53
C PRO A 414 9.61 2.46 9.57
N PRO A 415 10.89 2.07 9.64
CA PRO A 415 11.83 2.56 10.66
C PRO A 415 11.95 4.09 10.73
N PHE A 416 11.89 4.79 9.59
CA PHE A 416 11.94 6.26 9.57
C PHE A 416 10.74 6.90 10.27
N ARG A 417 9.56 6.28 10.18
CA ARG A 417 8.33 6.75 10.83
C ARG A 417 8.38 6.50 12.34
N ILE A 418 8.97 5.38 12.77
CA ILE A 418 9.22 5.12 14.20
C ILE A 418 10.12 6.21 14.79
N LYS A 419 11.18 6.60 14.08
CA LYS A 419 12.05 7.71 14.48
C LYS A 419 11.29 9.03 14.61
N ASN A 420 10.43 9.36 13.63
CA ASN A 420 9.62 10.58 13.66
C ASN A 420 8.60 10.56 14.81
N LEU A 421 7.92 9.43 15.03
CA LEU A 421 6.99 9.23 16.14
C LEU A 421 7.66 9.49 17.48
N LEU A 422 8.83 8.90 17.71
CA LEU A 422 9.59 9.12 18.93
C LEU A 422 9.98 10.60 19.10
N ALA A 423 10.43 11.27 18.04
CA ALA A 423 10.75 12.69 18.10
C ALA A 423 9.52 13.55 18.47
N ARG A 424 8.33 13.21 17.94
CA ARG A 424 7.07 13.90 18.29
C ARG A 424 6.62 13.62 19.72
N ILE A 425 6.80 12.39 20.20
CA ILE A 425 6.50 12.02 21.59
C ILE A 425 7.44 12.74 22.55
N ASP A 426 8.73 12.84 22.23
CA ASP A 426 9.73 13.57 23.01
C ASP A 426 9.38 15.07 23.09
N GLU A 427 9.03 15.67 21.96
CA GLU A 427 8.54 17.05 21.87
C GLU A 427 7.27 17.24 22.70
N ALA A 428 6.33 16.31 22.65
CA ALA A 428 5.09 16.35 23.41
C ALA A 428 5.33 16.24 24.92
N GLU A 429 6.12 15.26 25.36
CA GLU A 429 6.45 15.04 26.77
C GLU A 429 7.17 16.23 27.40
N ALA A 430 8.07 16.89 26.66
CA ALA A 430 8.84 18.04 27.15
C ALA A 430 7.96 19.27 27.49
N HIS A 431 6.80 19.41 26.85
CA HIS A 431 5.89 20.55 27.00
C HIS A 431 4.55 20.17 27.66
N ALA A 432 4.38 18.91 28.02
CA ALA A 432 3.19 18.39 28.65
C ALA A 432 3.13 18.76 30.14
N SER A 433 1.92 18.90 30.68
CA SER A 433 1.73 18.98 32.14
C SER A 433 2.20 17.69 32.83
N GLU A 434 2.49 17.72 34.13
CA GLU A 434 2.95 16.52 34.86
C GLU A 434 1.96 15.34 34.76
N TYR A 435 0.66 15.63 34.73
CA TYR A 435 -0.38 14.62 34.52
C TYR A 435 -0.28 13.97 33.12
N ASP A 436 0.00 14.79 32.10
CA ASP A 436 0.01 14.37 30.69
C ASP A 436 1.30 13.63 30.30
N LYS A 437 2.39 13.89 31.01
CA LYS A 437 3.68 13.19 30.79
C LYS A 437 3.54 11.68 30.93
N ALA A 438 2.69 11.19 31.83
CA ALA A 438 2.44 9.76 31.98
C ALA A 438 1.88 9.13 30.68
N ILE A 439 0.96 9.82 29.99
CA ILE A 439 0.39 9.37 28.72
C ILE A 439 1.48 9.28 27.64
N PHE A 440 2.33 10.32 27.51
CA PHE A 440 3.38 10.34 26.50
C PHE A 440 4.51 9.34 26.79
N ARG A 441 4.83 9.06 28.05
CA ARG A 441 5.76 7.97 28.43
C ARG A 441 5.24 6.60 28.01
N ASN A 442 3.95 6.33 28.25
CA ASN A 442 3.36 5.07 27.83
C ASN A 442 3.32 4.95 26.29
N LEU A 443 3.00 6.04 25.58
CA LEU A 443 3.10 6.08 24.11
C LEU A 443 4.53 5.79 23.61
N ARG A 444 5.55 6.37 24.25
CA ARG A 444 6.97 6.09 23.95
C ARG A 444 7.28 4.61 24.09
N GLU A 445 6.83 3.99 25.18
CA GLU A 445 7.05 2.56 25.42
C GLU A 445 6.34 1.69 24.38
N LEU A 446 5.08 1.99 24.05
CA LEU A 446 4.32 1.30 23.01
C LEU A 446 5.03 1.37 21.65
N VAL A 447 5.53 2.54 21.24
CA VAL A 447 6.25 2.71 19.97
C VAL A 447 7.58 1.92 19.96
N ASN A 448 8.29 1.87 21.09
CA ASN A 448 9.53 1.09 21.22
C ASN A 448 9.31 -0.44 21.19
N ILE A 449 8.11 -0.92 21.55
CA ILE A 449 7.76 -2.33 21.44
C ILE A 449 7.59 -2.77 19.98
N VAL A 450 7.04 -1.91 19.10
CA VAL A 450 6.68 -2.28 17.72
C VAL A 450 7.82 -2.96 16.92
N PRO A 451 9.05 -2.40 16.83
CA PRO A 451 10.13 -3.05 16.10
C PRO A 451 10.50 -4.44 16.66
N ARG A 452 10.51 -4.59 18.00
CA ARG A 452 10.85 -5.86 18.66
C ARG A 452 9.78 -6.90 18.38
N ALA A 453 8.52 -6.50 18.50
CA ALA A 453 7.36 -7.33 18.25
C ALA A 453 7.36 -7.83 16.79
N GLU A 454 7.70 -6.97 15.82
CA GLU A 454 7.82 -7.36 14.40
C GLU A 454 8.91 -8.43 14.16
N VAL A 455 10.07 -8.29 14.81
CA VAL A 455 11.16 -9.29 14.71
C VAL A 455 10.72 -10.62 15.31
N LEU A 456 10.13 -10.60 16.51
CA LEU A 456 9.63 -11.80 17.19
C LEU A 456 8.52 -12.49 16.40
N PHE A 457 7.64 -11.73 15.74
CA PHE A 457 6.61 -12.27 14.87
C PHE A 457 7.18 -12.98 13.63
N LYS A 458 8.22 -12.40 13.02
CA LYS A 458 8.93 -13.05 11.89
C LYS A 458 9.65 -14.33 12.35
N GLU A 459 10.23 -14.32 13.55
CA GLU A 459 10.90 -15.49 14.13
C GLU A 459 9.93 -16.60 14.50
N SER A 460 8.75 -16.27 15.06
CA SER A 460 7.72 -17.27 15.41
C SER A 460 7.19 -17.99 14.17
N ARG A 461 7.03 -17.29 13.03
CA ARG A 461 6.68 -17.92 11.75
C ARG A 461 7.74 -18.91 11.25
N ARG A 462 9.03 -18.66 11.55
CA ARG A 462 10.14 -19.54 11.15
C ARG A 462 10.28 -20.76 12.06
N THR A 463 10.11 -20.57 13.36
CA THR A 463 10.39 -21.59 14.38
C THR A 463 9.16 -22.37 14.83
N LYS A 464 7.94 -21.89 14.51
CA LYS A 464 6.66 -22.35 15.05
C LYS A 464 6.56 -22.23 16.59
N ASN A 465 7.39 -21.40 17.20
CA ASN A 465 7.32 -21.08 18.62
C ASN A 465 6.87 -19.62 18.79
N ASP A 466 5.67 -19.41 19.31
CA ASP A 466 5.04 -18.10 19.47
C ASP A 466 5.16 -17.52 20.88
N ALA A 467 5.76 -18.23 21.84
CA ALA A 467 5.80 -17.83 23.25
C ALA A 467 6.32 -16.40 23.46
N LYS A 468 7.47 -16.05 22.85
CA LYS A 468 8.07 -14.71 22.96
C LYS A 468 7.20 -13.61 22.31
N TRP A 469 6.54 -13.93 21.20
CA TRP A 469 5.64 -13.00 20.53
C TRP A 469 4.38 -12.74 21.38
N VAL A 470 3.82 -13.80 21.98
CA VAL A 470 2.65 -13.70 22.85
C VAL A 470 2.97 -12.88 24.11
N GLU A 471 4.15 -13.07 24.70
CA GLU A 471 4.62 -12.28 25.85
C GLU A 471 4.74 -10.78 25.51
N GLU A 472 5.43 -10.44 24.42
CA GLU A 472 5.60 -9.04 23.99
C GLU A 472 4.26 -8.39 23.61
N LYS A 473 3.34 -9.16 22.99
CA LYS A 473 1.98 -8.71 22.70
C LYS A 473 1.20 -8.42 23.99
N HIS A 474 1.26 -9.30 24.99
CA HIS A 474 0.60 -9.09 26.28
C HIS A 474 1.14 -7.83 26.98
N ARG A 475 2.46 -7.60 26.94
CA ARG A 475 3.07 -6.37 27.46
C ARG A 475 2.51 -5.13 26.77
N PHE A 476 2.44 -5.14 25.44
CA PHE A 476 1.86 -4.03 24.66
C PHE A 476 0.40 -3.77 25.04
N ASP A 477 -0.43 -4.81 25.10
CA ASP A 477 -1.86 -4.69 25.43
C ASP A 477 -2.07 -4.15 26.85
N SER A 478 -1.21 -4.52 27.81
CA SER A 478 -1.23 -3.98 29.18
C SER A 478 -0.97 -2.48 29.22
N ILE A 479 0.12 -2.01 28.59
CA ILE A 479 0.50 -0.58 28.56
C ILE A 479 -0.57 0.22 27.80
N ARG A 480 -1.10 -0.33 26.71
CA ARG A 480 -2.16 0.30 25.93
C ARG A 480 -3.44 0.46 26.76
N SER A 481 -3.83 -0.56 27.53
CA SER A 481 -4.99 -0.49 28.42
C SER A 481 -4.83 0.60 29.48
N GLU A 482 -3.65 0.71 30.09
CA GLU A 482 -3.34 1.77 31.07
C GLU A 482 -3.40 3.16 30.43
N THR A 483 -2.81 3.31 29.24
CA THR A 483 -2.84 4.58 28.48
C THR A 483 -4.27 4.98 28.13
N GLN A 484 -5.11 4.02 27.72
CA GLN A 484 -6.52 4.28 27.43
C GLN A 484 -7.28 4.76 28.67
N LYS A 485 -7.00 4.20 29.85
CA LYS A 485 -7.60 4.68 31.12
C LYS A 485 -7.21 6.12 31.42
N LEU A 486 -5.94 6.48 31.23
CA LEU A 486 -5.46 7.85 31.44
C LEU A 486 -6.09 8.84 30.43
N LEU A 487 -6.22 8.43 29.16
CA LEU A 487 -6.90 9.22 28.13
C LEU A 487 -8.37 9.44 28.48
N SER A 488 -9.08 8.39 28.89
CA SER A 488 -10.49 8.47 29.29
C SER A 488 -10.73 9.24 30.58
N ALA A 489 -9.77 9.28 31.51
CA ALA A 489 -9.86 10.10 32.71
C ALA A 489 -9.63 11.60 32.44
N ARG A 490 -9.06 11.93 31.28
CA ARG A 490 -8.73 13.31 30.87
C ARG A 490 -9.83 13.95 30.01
N THR A 491 -10.54 13.15 29.22
CA THR A 491 -11.73 13.56 28.46
C THR A 491 -12.93 13.69 29.37
#